data_AF-A0A174E8K4-F1
#
_entry.id   AF-A0A174E8K4-F1
#
_cell.length_a   1.000
_cell.length_b   1.000
_cell.length_c   1.000
_cell.angle_alpha   90.00
_cell.angle_beta   90.00
_cell.angle_gamma   90.00
#
_symmetry.space_group_name_H-M   'P 1'
#
loop_
_entity.id
_entity.type
_entity.pdbx_description
1 polymer ?
#
loop_
_entity_poly.entity_id
_entity_poly.type
_entity_poly.pdbx_seq_one_letter_code
_entity_poly.pdbx_strand_id
1 'polypeptide(L)' 'MANLMFADAECPNCGRNCGNGGRGDIFYCPSCGWKGKIKGAENDMKFIEEYIRFCIERDKEANLDEAIEKYLKIKEEDNK' A
#
# COMPACT_ATOMS: atom_id res chain seq x y z
N MET A 1 -3.95 -8.22 -13.89
CA MET A 1 -3.03 -7.15 -13.46
C MET A 1 -1.86 -7.82 -12.76
N ALA A 2 -0.63 -7.59 -13.20
CA ALA A 2 0.53 -8.12 -12.49
C ALA A 2 0.78 -7.22 -11.26
N ASN A 3 0.68 -7.77 -10.06
CA ASN A 3 1.03 -7.06 -8.84
C ASN A 3 2.55 -6.92 -8.77
N LEU A 4 3.07 -5.82 -9.32
CA LEU A 4 4.48 -5.48 -9.27
C LEU A 4 4.74 -4.69 -7.98
N MET A 5 5.43 -5.30 -7.03
CA MET A 5 5.95 -4.62 -5.84
C MET A 5 7.44 -4.42 -6.04
N PHE A 6 7.94 -3.19 -5.93
CA PHE A 6 9.38 -2.92 -5.97
C PHE A 6 9.90 -2.82 -4.55
N ALA A 7 10.85 -3.68 -4.22
CA ALA A 7 11.53 -3.66 -2.93
C ALA A 7 13.03 -3.68 -3.19
N ASP A 8 13.70 -2.63 -2.75
CA ASP A 8 15.16 -2.52 -2.74
C ASP A 8 15.68 -2.78 -1.33
N ALA A 9 16.84 -3.42 -1.24
CA ALA A 9 17.50 -3.77 0.02
C ALA A 9 19.01 -3.84 -0.18
N GLU A 10 19.74 -3.55 0.88
CA GLU A 10 21.18 -3.78 0.91
C GLU A 10 21.46 -5.29 0.92
N CYS A 11 22.31 -5.75 0.02
CA CYS A 11 22.70 -7.15 -0.04
C CYS A 11 23.57 -7.50 1.18
N PRO A 12 23.17 -8.49 2.02
CA PRO A 12 23.92 -8.83 3.23
C PRO A 12 25.32 -9.42 2.93
N ASN A 13 25.57 -9.84 1.69
CA ASN A 13 26.82 -10.47 1.29
C ASN A 13 27.81 -9.49 0.65
N CYS A 14 27.35 -8.40 0.03
CA CYS A 14 28.24 -7.48 -0.70
C CYS A 14 27.98 -5.99 -0.46
N GLY A 15 27.00 -5.63 0.38
CA GLY A 15 26.69 -4.24 0.76
C GLY A 15 26.11 -3.37 -0.35
N ARG A 16 25.90 -3.92 -1.55
CA ARG A 16 25.28 -3.17 -2.66
C ARG A 16 23.77 -3.20 -2.56
N ASN A 17 23.13 -2.11 -2.98
CA ASN A 17 21.70 -2.12 -3.21
C ASN A 17 21.33 -3.13 -4.29
N CYS A 18 20.41 -4.03 -3.95
CA CYS A 18 19.79 -5.00 -4.82
C CYS A 18 18.28 -4.99 -4.58
N GLY A 19 17.52 -5.79 -5.32
CA GLY A 19 16.06 -5.73 -5.24
C GLY A 19 15.39 -7.00 -5.73
N ASN A 20 14.06 -6.98 -5.69
CA ASN A 20 13.22 -8.01 -6.31
C ASN A 20 12.90 -7.70 -7.79
N GLY A 21 13.37 -6.55 -8.32
CA GLY A 21 13.13 -6.14 -9.71
C GLY A 21 11.63 -6.03 -10.05
N GLY A 22 10.79 -5.73 -9.06
CA GLY A 22 9.34 -5.63 -9.23
C GLY A 22 8.61 -6.98 -9.15
N ARG A 23 9.29 -8.10 -8.88
CA ARG A 23 8.71 -9.45 -9.00
C ARG A 23 8.71 -10.22 -7.68
N GLY A 24 7.51 -10.42 -7.14
CA GLY A 24 7.28 -11.30 -6.00
C GLY A 24 8.08 -10.90 -4.76
N ASP A 25 8.29 -11.86 -3.87
CA ASP A 25 8.95 -11.69 -2.57
C ASP A 25 10.39 -12.21 -2.54
N ILE A 26 10.99 -12.48 -3.71
CA ILE A 26 12.36 -12.96 -3.82
C ILE A 26 13.29 -11.82 -4.21
N PHE A 27 14.25 -11.55 -3.34
CA PHE A 27 15.40 -10.69 -3.63
C PHE A 27 16.47 -11.46 -4.38
N TYR A 28 17.09 -10.80 -5.35
CA TYR A 28 18.25 -11.32 -6.08
C TYR A 28 19.32 -10.24 -6.20
N CYS A 29 20.54 -10.57 -5.77
CA CYS A 29 21.70 -9.72 -5.96
C CYS A 29 22.44 -10.13 -7.25
N PRO A 30 22.45 -9.29 -8.30
CA PRO A 30 23.15 -9.61 -9.55
C PRO A 30 24.68 -9.55 -9.40
N SER A 31 25.19 -8.89 -8.36
CA SER A 31 26.63 -8.71 -8.16
C SER A 31 27.30 -9.94 -7.53
N CYS A 32 26.62 -10.66 -6.64
CA CYS A 32 27.20 -11.80 -5.91
C CYS A 32 26.34 -13.07 -5.94
N GLY A 33 25.19 -13.04 -6.62
CA GLY A 33 24.30 -14.19 -6.78
C GLY A 33 23.45 -14.52 -5.56
N TRP A 34 23.54 -13.76 -4.48
CA TRP A 34 22.73 -13.99 -3.28
C TRP A 34 21.24 -13.92 -3.60
N LYS A 35 20.46 -14.82 -2.98
CA LYS A 35 19.01 -14.86 -3.05
C LYS A 35 18.44 -14.88 -1.65
N GLY A 36 17.45 -14.04 -1.41
CA GLY A 36 16.70 -14.00 -0.16
C GLY A 36 15.21 -13.97 -0.44
N LYS A 37 14.42 -14.48 0.51
CA LYS A 37 12.97 -14.32 0.48
C LYS A 37 12.58 -13.34 1.57
N ILE A 38 11.73 -12.37 1.25
CA ILE A 38 11.12 -11.51 2.26
C ILE A 38 10.35 -12.43 3.19
N LYS A 39 10.77 -12.48 4.45
CA LYS A 39 9.94 -13.03 5.51
C LYS A 39 9.18 -11.85 6.07
N GLY A 40 7.86 -11.82 5.87
CA GLY A 40 7.02 -10.90 6.64
C GLY A 40 7.21 -11.17 8.13
N ALA A 41 7.26 -10.12 8.93
CA ALA A 41 7.14 -10.27 10.37
C ALA A 41 5.74 -10.83 10.70
N GLU A 42 5.61 -11.56 11.80
CA GLU A 42 4.33 -12.21 12.17
C GLU A 42 3.13 -11.25 12.18
N ASN A 43 3.38 -9.97 12.44
CA ASN A 43 2.35 -8.94 12.55
C ASN A 43 2.20 -8.06 11.30
N ASP A 44 3.04 -8.22 10.26
CA ASP A 44 2.97 -7.36 9.08
C ASP A 44 1.62 -7.46 8.38
N MET A 45 1.09 -8.68 8.25
CA MET A 45 -0.22 -8.90 7.62
C MET A 45 -1.33 -8.20 8.41
N LYS A 46 -1.30 -8.33 9.74
CA LYS A 46 -2.28 -7.68 10.62
C LYS A 46 -2.24 -6.16 10.47
N PHE A 47 -1.04 -5.57 10.46
CA PHE A 47 -0.89 -4.13 10.31
C PHE A 47 -1.35 -3.64 8.94
N ILE A 48 -1.03 -4.36 7.86
CA ILE A 48 -1.49 -4.04 6.51
C ILE A 48 -3.01 -4.12 6.42
N GLU A 49 -3.64 -5.17 6.99
CA GLU A 49 -5.09 -5.32 7.01
C GLU A 49 -5.79 -4.20 7.80
N GLU A 50 -5.25 -3.84 8.97
CA GLU A 50 -5.77 -2.74 9.79
C GLU A 50 -5.67 -1.40 9.05
N TYR A 51 -4.54 -1.15 8.38
CA TYR A 51 -4.34 0.07 7.60
C TYR A 51 -5.30 0.16 6.39
N ILE A 52 -5.46 -0.92 5.63
CA ILE A 52 -6.41 -0.97 4.50
C ILE A 52 -7.83 -0.71 4.99
N ARG A 53 -8.24 -1.31 6.12
CA ARG A 53 -9.56 -1.10 6.71
C ARG A 53 -9.77 0.36 7.09
N PHE A 54 -8.81 0.95 7.78
CA PHE A 54 -8.83 2.37 8.15
C PHE A 54 -9.02 3.27 6.92
N CYS A 55 -8.28 3.03 5.83
CA CYS A 55 -8.43 3.81 4.59
C CYS A 55 -9.84 3.68 4.00
N ILE A 56 -10.40 2.47 3.94
CA ILE A 56 -11.75 2.24 3.41
C ILE A 56 -12.81 2.97 4.24
N GLU A 57 -12.69 2.92 5.57
CA GLU A 57 -13.63 3.58 6.48
C GLU A 57 -13.56 5.10 6.33
N ARG A 58 -12.36 5.68 6.38
CA ARG A 58 -12.14 7.11 6.16
C ARG A 58 -12.69 7.58 4.81
N ASP A 59 -12.42 6.84 3.74
CA ASP A 59 -12.85 7.23 2.40
C ASP A 59 -14.38 7.10 2.24
N LYS A 60 -15.04 6.18 2.96
CA LYS A 60 -16.51 6.12 3.02
C LYS A 60 -17.11 7.30 3.78
N GLU A 61 -16.53 7.68 4.91
CA GLU A 61 -16.98 8.85 5.69
C GLU A 61 -16.87 10.13 4.85
N ALA A 62 -15.73 10.36 4.19
CA ALA A 62 -15.54 11.51 3.32
C ALA A 62 -16.57 11.57 2.18
N ASN A 63 -16.91 10.43 1.58
CA ASN A 63 -17.96 10.36 0.55
C ASN A 63 -19.36 10.68 1.09
N LEU A 64 -19.67 10.27 2.33
CA LEU A 64 -20.95 10.58 2.96
C LEU A 64 -21.07 12.08 3.28
N ASP A 65 -20.01 12.68 3.81
CA ASP A 65 -19.97 14.09 4.14
C ASP A 65 -20.17 14.96 2.89
N GLU A 66 -19.48 14.63 1.78
CA GLU A 66 -19.69 15.31 0.49
C GLU A 66 -21.13 15.18 -0.01
N ALA A 67 -21.75 14.01 0.16
CA ALA A 67 -23.13 13.78 -0.27
C ALA A 67 -24.13 14.60 0.56
N ILE A 68 -23.91 14.71 1.87
CA ILE A 68 -24.71 15.53 2.77
C ILE A 68 -24.58 17.01 2.40
N GLU A 69 -23.37 17.50 2.16
CA GLU A 69 -23.12 18.89 1.79
C GLU A 69 -23.84 19.25 0.48
N LYS A 70 -23.78 18.37 -0.53
CA LYS A 70 -24.51 18.54 -1.80
C LYS A 70 -26.03 18.58 -1.59
N TYR A 71 -26.57 17.68 -0.77
CA TYR A 71 -28.00 17.65 -0.47
C TYR A 71 -28.47 18.93 0.23
N LEU A 72 -27.71 19.43 1.20
CA LEU A 72 -28.03 20.67 1.92
C LEU A 72 -28.03 21.88 0.99
N LYS A 73 -27.04 22.00 0.09
CA LYS A 73 -26.98 23.09 -0.90
C LYS A 73 -28.21 23.10 -1.82
N ILE A 74 -28.59 21.93 -2.37
CA ILE A 74 -29.78 21.81 -3.22
C ILE A 74 -31.03 22.26 -2.45
N LYS A 75 -31.17 21.84 -1.18
CA LYS A 75 -32.32 22.18 -0.35
C LYS A 75 -32.38 23.67 0.01
N GLU A 76 -31.24 24.34 0.16
CA GLU A 76 -31.19 25.79 0.36
C GLU A 76 -31.56 26.57 -0.90
N GLU A 77 -31.16 26.09 -2.08
CA GLU A 77 -31.52 26.67 -3.38
C GLU A 77 -33.02 26.51 -3.68
N ASP A 78 -33.61 25.35 -3.37
CA ASP A 78 -35.06 25.09 -3.54
C ASP A 78 -35.96 25.92 -2.62
N ASN A 79 -35.42 26.44 -1.50
CA ASN A 79 -36.14 27.27 -0.53
C ASN A 79 -35.98 28.78 -0.78
N LYS A 80 -35.36 29.18 -1.89
CA LYS A 80 -35.06 30.57 -2.26
C LYS A 80 -35.98 31.07 -3.37
#